data_AF-K6V2U5-F1
#
_entry.id   AF-K6V2U5-F1
#
_cell.length_a   1.000
_cell.length_b   1.000
_cell.length_c   1.000
_cell.angle_alpha   90.00
_cell.angle_beta   90.00
_cell.angle_gamma   90.00
#
_symmetry.space_group_name_H-M   'P 1'
#
loop_
_entity.id
_entity.type
_entity.pdbx_description
1 polymer ?
#
loop_
_entity_poly.entity_id
_entity_poly.type
_entity_poly.pdbx_seq_one_letter_code
_entity_poly.pdbx_strand_id
1 'polypeptide(L)'
;MQKLHNYYFYFIIAILYYISLFLCEFRESEIIIQCYNFINYIKEYNEKLVSYSSSDNNYSNTECTPIISNYDINGVNKDTACRRVMGYLSHISQNDLSKESANKCKYLYYWMHYDLLKDQKESDQTLKLYNEFLQLYEKARNGRHLCNNYIEEISKIVVSNAKKLIELYNTFKNEQNVSNKCYCVCAKKCYDLHNKYAQECYNDNKDEDFCNELENFKYLYDRNMLYVGTCHNAPKTLVSVKPNGLHSPIIFPLMLALVMHSLLFILYKVNNAYYNTYI
;
A
#
# COMPACT_ATOMS: atom_id res chain seq x y z
N MET A 1 12.34 10.36 -52.15
CA MET A 1 11.51 9.49 -51.27
C MET A 1 12.29 8.84 -50.12
N GLN A 2 13.47 8.26 -50.33
CA GLN A 2 14.20 7.50 -49.29
C GLN A 2 14.65 8.34 -48.06
N LYS A 3 15.00 9.63 -48.24
CA LYS A 3 15.31 10.55 -47.13
C LYS A 3 14.09 10.88 -46.24
N LEU A 4 12.90 10.91 -46.83
CA LEU A 4 11.66 11.21 -46.10
C LEU A 4 11.29 10.04 -45.18
N HIS A 5 11.45 8.80 -45.66
CA HIS A 5 11.19 7.59 -44.90
C HIS A 5 12.13 7.42 -43.69
N ASN A 6 13.41 7.79 -43.85
CA ASN A 6 14.35 7.80 -42.72
C ASN A 6 13.95 8.83 -41.65
N TYR A 7 13.45 10.00 -42.06
CA TYR A 7 13.04 11.03 -41.10
C TYR A 7 11.84 10.59 -40.25
N TYR A 8 10.82 9.96 -40.85
CA TYR A 8 9.69 9.38 -40.13
C TYR A 8 10.13 8.29 -39.15
N PHE A 9 11.10 7.47 -39.53
CA PHE A 9 11.63 6.41 -38.67
C PHE A 9 12.32 6.95 -37.41
N TYR A 10 13.22 7.93 -37.56
CA TYR A 10 13.88 8.58 -36.41
C TYR A 10 12.90 9.36 -35.52
N PHE A 11 11.83 9.91 -36.10
CA PHE A 11 10.79 10.62 -35.36
C PHE A 11 9.93 9.70 -34.50
N ILE A 12 9.53 8.53 -35.03
CA ILE A 12 8.82 7.51 -34.25
C ILE A 12 9.71 7.04 -33.09
N ILE A 13 11.01 6.83 -33.33
CA ILE A 13 11.95 6.46 -32.27
C ILE A 13 12.06 7.55 -31.21
N ALA A 14 12.13 8.82 -31.60
CA ALA A 14 12.17 9.94 -30.65
C ALA A 14 10.88 10.05 -29.82
N ILE A 15 9.70 9.93 -30.45
CA ILE A 15 8.42 9.88 -29.72
C ILE A 15 8.40 8.70 -28.76
N LEU A 16 8.76 7.50 -29.22
CA LEU A 16 8.78 6.31 -28.37
C LEU A 16 9.78 6.45 -27.23
N TYR A 17 10.92 7.11 -27.47
CA TYR A 17 11.91 7.42 -26.43
C TYR A 17 11.37 8.42 -25.42
N TYR A 18 10.74 9.53 -25.83
CA TYR A 18 10.12 10.50 -24.92
C TYR A 18 8.91 9.93 -24.18
N ILE A 19 8.08 9.12 -24.84
CA ILE A 19 7.00 8.36 -24.19
C ILE A 19 7.61 7.37 -23.20
N SER A 20 8.71 6.68 -23.54
CA SER A 20 9.37 5.78 -22.60
C SER A 20 10.01 6.51 -21.42
N LEU A 21 10.61 7.68 -21.63
CA LEU A 21 11.18 8.52 -20.57
C LEU A 21 10.07 9.08 -19.67
N PHE A 22 8.99 9.55 -20.27
CA PHE A 22 7.81 10.03 -19.57
C PHE A 22 7.14 8.90 -18.80
N LEU A 23 6.98 7.71 -19.38
CA LEU A 23 6.52 6.51 -18.67
C LEU A 23 7.52 6.06 -17.61
N CYS A 24 8.82 6.35 -17.75
CA CYS A 24 9.85 6.06 -16.75
C CYS A 24 9.77 7.04 -15.57
N GLU A 25 9.61 8.34 -15.82
CA GLU A 25 9.34 9.37 -14.80
C GLU A 25 7.96 9.17 -14.14
N PHE A 26 6.95 8.74 -14.89
CA PHE A 26 5.64 8.32 -14.34
C PHE A 26 5.76 7.04 -13.52
N ARG A 27 6.62 6.10 -13.95
CA ARG A 27 6.91 4.87 -13.20
C ARG A 27 7.70 5.14 -11.92
N GLU A 28 8.59 6.14 -11.90
CA GLU A 28 9.28 6.58 -10.69
C GLU A 28 8.37 7.37 -9.74
N SER A 29 7.31 8.02 -10.25
CA SER A 29 6.31 8.72 -9.43
C SER A 29 5.08 7.87 -9.02
N GLU A 30 4.96 6.61 -9.46
CA GLU A 30 3.86 5.70 -9.14
C GLU A 30 4.28 4.27 -8.73
N ILE A 31 5.44 4.07 -8.11
CA ILE A 31 5.48 3.02 -7.08
C ILE A 31 4.85 3.64 -5.84
N ILE A 32 3.51 3.69 -5.79
CA ILE A 32 2.81 3.96 -4.54
C ILE A 32 3.21 2.81 -3.62
N ILE A 33 4.16 3.06 -2.71
CA ILE A 33 4.55 2.13 -1.67
C ILE A 33 3.34 2.02 -0.75
N GLN A 34 2.46 1.06 -1.00
CA GLN A 34 1.25 0.94 -0.19
C GLN A 34 1.59 0.24 1.14
N CYS A 35 1.97 1.02 2.14
CA CYS A 35 2.29 0.55 3.50
C CYS A 35 1.11 -0.14 4.20
N TYR A 36 -0.13 0.26 3.88
CA TYR A 36 -1.33 -0.15 4.63
C TYR A 36 -2.24 -1.17 3.94
N ASN A 37 -1.84 -1.73 2.78
CA ASN A 37 -2.64 -2.69 2.02
C ASN A 37 -3.08 -3.94 2.80
N PHE A 38 -2.27 -4.36 3.77
CA PHE A 38 -2.53 -5.56 4.57
C PHE A 38 -3.84 -5.47 5.38
N ILE A 39 -4.35 -4.25 5.61
CA ILE A 39 -5.58 -4.00 6.39
C ILE A 39 -6.80 -4.66 5.75
N ASN A 40 -6.82 -4.77 4.42
CA ASN A 40 -7.90 -5.44 3.71
C ASN A 40 -8.03 -6.93 4.08
N TYR A 41 -6.93 -7.55 4.52
CA TYR A 41 -6.82 -8.98 4.81
C TYR A 41 -6.58 -9.26 6.30
N ILE A 42 -6.71 -8.24 7.17
CA ILE A 42 -6.28 -8.35 8.57
C ILE A 42 -6.93 -9.50 9.33
N LYS A 43 -8.22 -9.77 9.07
CA LYS A 43 -8.95 -10.88 9.70
C LYS A 43 -8.35 -12.23 9.30
N GLU A 44 -8.18 -12.45 8.00
CA GLU A 44 -7.61 -13.69 7.44
C GLU A 44 -6.18 -13.90 7.96
N TYR A 45 -5.37 -12.85 7.95
CA TYR A 45 -4.00 -12.91 8.42
C TYR A 45 -3.91 -13.18 9.92
N ASN A 46 -4.81 -12.60 10.71
CA ASN A 46 -4.90 -12.88 12.14
C ASN A 46 -5.35 -14.30 12.44
N GLU A 47 -6.40 -14.78 11.77
CA GLU A 47 -6.87 -16.17 11.90
C GLU A 47 -5.74 -17.15 11.56
N LYS A 48 -5.00 -16.88 10.48
CA LYS A 48 -3.85 -17.69 10.10
C LYS A 48 -2.72 -17.65 11.11
N LEU A 49 -2.36 -16.46 11.62
CA LEU A 49 -1.31 -16.30 12.63
C LEU A 49 -1.67 -17.03 13.93
N VAL A 50 -2.90 -16.84 14.42
CA VAL A 50 -3.38 -17.46 15.66
C VAL A 50 -3.50 -18.98 15.53
N SER A 51 -3.74 -19.52 14.33
CA SER A 51 -3.79 -20.98 14.12
C SER A 51 -2.50 -21.71 14.50
N TYR A 52 -1.36 -21.01 14.53
CA TYR A 52 -0.07 -21.56 14.95
C TYR A 52 0.14 -21.59 16.47
N SER A 53 -0.88 -21.25 17.29
CA SER A 53 -0.75 -21.24 18.75
C SER A 53 -0.44 -22.61 19.36
N SER A 54 -0.86 -23.69 18.70
CA SER A 54 -0.77 -25.07 19.20
C SER A 54 -0.06 -26.02 18.25
N SER A 55 0.54 -25.50 17.18
CA SER A 55 1.17 -26.33 16.15
C SER A 55 2.51 -26.91 16.64
N ASP A 56 2.71 -28.21 16.43
CA ASP A 56 4.01 -28.90 16.50
C ASP A 56 4.90 -28.51 15.30
N ASN A 57 5.00 -27.22 15.03
CA ASN A 57 5.96 -26.74 14.05
C ASN A 57 7.35 -27.14 14.56
N ASN A 58 8.15 -27.80 13.73
CA ASN A 58 9.53 -28.23 14.04
C ASN A 58 10.49 -27.09 14.47
N TYR A 59 10.01 -25.86 14.58
CA TYR A 59 10.75 -24.77 15.19
C TYR A 59 10.69 -24.90 16.70
N SER A 60 11.79 -25.42 17.23
CA SER A 60 12.01 -25.56 18.65
C SER A 60 11.76 -24.23 19.37
N ASN A 61 10.67 -24.15 20.13
CA ASN A 61 10.34 -23.03 21.02
C ASN A 61 11.53 -22.61 21.90
N THR A 62 12.50 -23.52 22.13
CA THR A 62 13.69 -23.27 22.92
C THR A 62 14.64 -22.22 22.34
N GLU A 63 14.67 -22.02 21.01
CA GLU A 63 15.61 -21.06 20.40
C GLU A 63 15.05 -19.63 20.32
N CYS A 64 13.74 -19.47 20.11
CA CYS A 64 13.15 -18.14 19.99
C CYS A 64 12.59 -17.56 21.30
N THR A 65 12.22 -18.40 22.27
CA THR A 65 11.78 -17.92 23.60
C THR A 65 12.82 -17.05 24.32
N PRO A 66 14.13 -17.32 24.23
CA PRO A 66 15.17 -16.42 24.72
C PRO A 66 15.15 -15.04 24.04
N ILE A 67 14.89 -14.97 22.74
CA ILE A 67 14.79 -13.70 22.00
C ILE A 67 13.63 -12.87 22.55
N ILE A 68 12.43 -13.46 22.61
CA ILE A 68 11.23 -12.80 23.13
C ILE A 68 11.42 -12.36 24.59
N SER A 69 12.17 -13.12 25.39
CA SER A 69 12.41 -12.82 26.80
C SER A 69 13.18 -11.53 27.06
N ASN A 70 13.86 -10.98 26.04
CA ASN A 70 14.55 -9.70 26.13
C ASN A 70 13.60 -8.49 25.91
N TYR A 71 12.32 -8.73 25.66
CA TYR A 71 11.32 -7.71 25.36
C TYR A 71 10.13 -7.81 26.30
N ASP A 72 9.51 -6.66 26.57
CA ASP A 72 8.27 -6.59 27.35
C ASP A 72 7.08 -6.96 26.47
N ILE A 73 6.51 -8.15 26.70
CA ILE A 73 5.38 -8.66 25.94
C ILE A 73 4.02 -8.54 26.67
N ASN A 74 2.96 -8.42 25.88
CA ASN A 74 1.60 -8.14 26.32
C ASN A 74 0.81 -9.42 26.65
N GLY A 75 1.11 -10.05 27.79
CA GLY A 75 0.27 -11.13 28.36
C GLY A 75 0.16 -12.44 27.55
N VAL A 76 0.68 -12.48 26.32
CA VAL A 76 0.80 -13.70 25.52
C VAL A 76 1.91 -14.56 26.12
N ASN A 77 1.63 -15.86 26.31
CA ASN A 77 2.67 -16.80 26.71
C ASN A 77 3.82 -16.81 25.68
N LYS A 78 5.07 -16.75 26.15
CA LYS A 78 6.26 -16.63 25.29
C LYS A 78 6.38 -17.75 24.26
N ASP A 79 6.12 -19.00 24.64
CA ASP A 79 6.13 -20.14 23.72
C ASP A 79 5.05 -19.99 22.64
N THR A 80 3.86 -19.54 23.03
CA THR A 80 2.77 -19.28 22.08
C THR A 80 3.11 -18.15 21.12
N ALA A 81 3.71 -17.05 21.60
CA ALA A 81 4.19 -15.98 20.74
C ALA A 81 5.26 -16.49 19.77
N CYS A 82 6.19 -17.30 20.26
CA CYS A 82 7.23 -17.92 19.46
C CYS A 82 6.67 -18.78 18.32
N ARG A 83 5.74 -19.69 18.65
CA ARG A 83 5.07 -20.55 17.65
C ARG A 83 4.31 -19.73 16.61
N ARG A 84 3.61 -18.68 17.03
CA ARG A 84 2.87 -17.78 16.12
C ARG A 84 3.79 -17.12 15.11
N VAL A 85 4.85 -16.45 15.58
CA VAL A 85 5.77 -15.73 14.70
C VAL A 85 6.50 -16.69 13.76
N MET A 86 7.10 -17.76 14.30
CA MET A 86 7.86 -18.73 13.49
C MET A 86 6.98 -19.50 12.51
N GLY A 87 5.79 -19.91 12.95
CA GLY A 87 4.80 -20.57 12.09
C GLY A 87 4.32 -19.67 10.96
N TYR A 88 4.07 -18.39 11.26
CA TYR A 88 3.63 -17.42 10.27
C TYR A 88 4.74 -17.07 9.28
N LEU A 89 6.00 -16.92 9.72
CA LEU A 89 7.15 -16.78 8.82
C LEU A 89 7.31 -17.99 7.88
N SER A 90 7.13 -19.21 8.41
CA SER A 90 7.10 -20.41 7.57
C SER A 90 5.98 -20.39 6.55
N HIS A 91 4.80 -19.89 6.93
CA HIS A 91 3.68 -19.75 6.02
C HIS A 91 3.93 -18.73 4.91
N ILE A 92 4.58 -17.60 5.23
CA ILE A 92 4.98 -16.60 4.25
C ILE A 92 5.96 -17.20 3.25
N SER A 93 6.95 -17.96 3.72
CA SER A 93 7.97 -18.60 2.88
C SER A 93 7.45 -19.69 1.94
N GLN A 94 6.30 -20.29 2.25
CA GLN A 94 5.72 -21.39 1.45
C GLN A 94 4.85 -20.90 0.28
N ASN A 95 4.47 -19.61 0.26
CA ASN A 95 3.62 -19.05 -0.78
C ASN A 95 4.47 -18.14 -1.70
N ASP A 96 4.33 -18.34 -3.00
CA ASP A 96 5.13 -17.71 -4.06
C ASP A 96 5.30 -16.19 -3.92
N LEU A 97 6.45 -15.70 -4.43
CA LEU A 97 6.91 -14.31 -4.49
C LEU A 97 5.86 -13.38 -5.13
N SER A 98 4.97 -12.82 -4.32
CA SER A 98 3.88 -11.96 -4.79
C SER A 98 3.65 -10.77 -3.86
N LYS A 99 2.84 -9.81 -4.33
CA LYS A 99 2.34 -8.68 -3.50
C LYS A 99 1.63 -9.17 -2.22
N GLU A 100 1.09 -10.38 -2.23
CA GLU A 100 0.45 -11.00 -1.07
C GLU A 100 1.46 -11.26 0.05
N SER A 101 2.66 -11.71 -0.30
CA SER A 101 3.74 -12.00 0.66
C SER A 101 4.25 -10.72 1.33
N ALA A 102 4.34 -9.60 0.60
CA ALA A 102 4.67 -8.30 1.18
C ALA A 102 3.64 -7.86 2.24
N ASN A 103 2.34 -8.01 1.94
CA ASN A 103 1.28 -7.66 2.88
C ASN A 103 1.31 -8.53 4.16
N LYS A 104 1.59 -9.83 4.03
CA LYS A 104 1.77 -10.72 5.19
C LYS A 104 2.97 -10.29 6.06
N CYS A 105 4.09 -9.88 5.45
CA CYS A 105 5.24 -9.36 6.19
C CYS A 105 4.91 -8.08 6.98
N LYS A 106 4.22 -7.12 6.34
CA LYS A 106 3.77 -5.86 6.97
C LYS A 106 2.76 -6.12 8.09
N TYR A 107 1.83 -7.05 7.88
CA TYR A 107 0.89 -7.47 8.91
C TYR A 107 1.59 -8.08 10.13
N LEU A 108 2.59 -8.95 9.93
CA LEU A 108 3.33 -9.54 11.05
C LEU A 108 4.02 -8.46 11.89
N TYR A 109 4.64 -7.46 11.25
CA TYR A 109 5.22 -6.31 11.96
C TYR A 109 4.17 -5.53 12.76
N TYR A 110 3.02 -5.21 12.15
CA TYR A 110 1.91 -4.56 12.85
C TYR A 110 1.45 -5.36 14.09
N TRP A 111 1.22 -6.67 13.92
CA TRP A 111 0.79 -7.56 15.01
C TRP A 111 1.82 -7.62 16.13
N MET A 112 3.11 -7.67 15.79
CA MET A 112 4.18 -7.66 16.77
C MET A 112 4.22 -6.37 17.58
N HIS A 113 4.06 -5.22 16.92
CA HIS A 113 4.04 -3.93 17.61
C HIS A 113 2.82 -3.79 18.51
N TYR A 114 1.65 -4.15 17.98
CA TYR A 114 0.37 -3.80 18.60
C TYR A 114 -0.11 -4.84 19.62
N ASP A 115 -0.04 -6.13 19.25
CA ASP A 115 -0.60 -7.23 20.02
C ASP A 115 0.46 -7.98 20.85
N LEU A 116 1.71 -8.07 20.37
CA LEU A 116 2.77 -8.79 21.08
C LEU A 116 3.51 -7.92 22.10
N LEU A 117 3.95 -6.72 21.74
CA LEU A 117 4.73 -5.85 22.62
C LEU A 117 3.84 -4.99 23.53
N LYS A 118 4.32 -4.72 24.75
CA LYS A 118 3.60 -3.98 25.79
C LYS A 118 3.71 -2.47 25.65
N ASP A 119 4.89 -1.96 25.32
CA ASP A 119 5.09 -0.53 25.04
C ASP A 119 5.00 -0.26 23.54
N GLN A 120 3.86 0.28 23.12
CA GLN A 120 3.50 0.57 21.73
C GLN A 120 4.11 1.90 21.23
N LYS A 121 5.17 2.39 21.90
CA LYS A 121 5.80 3.69 21.58
C LYS A 121 7.08 3.56 20.78
N GLU A 122 7.78 2.43 20.86
CA GLU A 122 9.09 2.28 20.23
C GLU A 122 9.03 1.34 19.01
N SER A 123 8.81 1.94 17.83
CA SER A 123 8.92 1.26 16.53
C SER A 123 10.27 0.54 16.38
N ASP A 124 11.33 1.11 16.93
CA ASP A 124 12.69 0.60 16.86
C ASP A 124 12.84 -0.74 17.57
N GLN A 125 12.23 -0.91 18.75
CA GLN A 125 12.22 -2.19 19.47
C GLN A 125 11.48 -3.27 18.68
N THR A 126 10.36 -2.88 18.04
CA THR A 126 9.60 -3.82 17.21
C THR A 126 10.41 -4.26 16.01
N LEU A 127 11.03 -3.31 15.31
CA LEU A 127 11.83 -3.60 14.12
C LEU A 127 13.06 -4.44 14.47
N LYS A 128 13.70 -4.17 15.62
CA LYS A 128 14.78 -4.99 16.14
C LYS A 128 14.34 -6.43 16.38
N LEU A 129 13.24 -6.62 17.13
CA LEU A 129 12.69 -7.96 17.39
C LEU A 129 12.30 -8.66 16.08
N TYR A 130 11.67 -7.95 15.14
CA TYR A 130 11.30 -8.47 13.83
C TYR A 130 12.53 -9.00 13.07
N ASN A 131 13.62 -8.25 13.05
CA ASN A 131 14.87 -8.67 12.43
C ASN A 131 15.52 -9.87 13.14
N GLU A 132 15.48 -9.93 14.48
CA GLU A 132 15.98 -11.09 15.24
C GLU A 132 15.22 -12.37 14.89
N PHE A 133 13.90 -12.29 14.70
CA PHE A 133 13.08 -13.41 14.24
C PHE A 133 13.42 -13.85 12.81
N LEU A 134 13.62 -12.89 11.90
CA LEU A 134 14.05 -13.22 10.54
C LEU A 134 15.41 -13.93 10.56
N GLN A 135 16.40 -13.41 11.27
CA GLN A 135 17.72 -14.02 11.39
C GLN A 135 17.65 -15.44 11.96
N LEU A 136 16.83 -15.67 12.99
CA LEU A 136 16.62 -17.00 13.53
C LEU A 136 16.03 -17.96 12.49
N TYR A 137 14.99 -17.51 11.78
CA TYR A 137 14.35 -18.32 10.75
C TYR A 137 15.32 -18.67 9.60
N GLU A 138 16.10 -17.70 9.15
CA GLU A 138 17.10 -17.86 8.09
C GLU A 138 18.21 -18.84 8.48
N LYS A 139 18.71 -18.74 9.71
CA LYS A 139 19.69 -19.69 10.25
C LYS A 139 19.15 -21.12 10.23
N ALA A 140 17.89 -21.30 10.61
CA ALA A 140 17.24 -22.60 10.65
C ALA A 140 16.90 -23.17 9.25
N ARG A 141 16.69 -22.33 8.24
CA ARG A 141 16.36 -22.76 6.86
C ARG A 141 17.49 -22.63 5.85
N ASN A 142 18.63 -22.11 6.28
CA ASN A 142 19.79 -21.85 5.43
C ASN A 142 19.42 -21.07 4.17
N GLY A 143 18.72 -19.94 4.34
CA GLY A 143 18.29 -19.10 3.22
C GLY A 143 17.63 -17.82 3.68
N ARG A 144 17.80 -16.75 2.89
CA ARG A 144 17.25 -15.41 3.18
C ARG A 144 15.73 -15.44 3.14
N HIS A 145 15.08 -14.86 4.14
CA HIS A 145 13.62 -14.75 4.19
C HIS A 145 13.13 -13.63 3.27
N LEU A 146 12.02 -13.82 2.56
CA LEU A 146 11.51 -12.83 1.60
C LEU A 146 11.14 -11.50 2.27
N CYS A 147 10.73 -11.51 3.54
CA CYS A 147 10.39 -10.27 4.26
C CYS A 147 11.55 -9.28 4.36
N ASN A 148 12.79 -9.74 4.23
CA ASN A 148 13.94 -8.84 4.19
C ASN A 148 13.89 -7.85 3.02
N ASN A 149 13.18 -8.17 1.94
CA ASN A 149 13.03 -7.28 0.80
C ASN A 149 12.08 -6.10 1.09
N TYR A 150 11.32 -6.18 2.18
CA TYR A 150 10.30 -5.19 2.55
C TYR A 150 10.64 -4.43 3.84
N ILE A 151 11.84 -4.59 4.41
CA ILE A 151 12.22 -3.96 5.67
C ILE A 151 12.14 -2.43 5.61
N GLU A 152 12.57 -1.84 4.49
CA GLU A 152 12.48 -0.39 4.30
C GLU A 152 11.03 0.10 4.24
N GLU A 153 10.12 -0.68 3.64
CA GLU A 153 8.69 -0.34 3.64
C GLU A 153 8.07 -0.55 5.02
N ILE A 154 8.47 -1.62 5.72
CA ILE A 154 7.99 -1.94 7.06
C ILE A 154 8.40 -0.87 8.06
N SER A 155 9.64 -0.36 7.98
CA SER A 155 10.12 0.69 8.89
C SER A 155 9.40 2.03 8.71
N LYS A 156 8.77 2.25 7.54
CA LYS A 156 7.93 3.43 7.27
C LYS A 156 6.52 3.31 7.85
N ILE A 157 6.08 2.12 8.27
CA ILE A 157 4.72 1.92 8.82
C ILE A 157 4.58 2.66 10.15
N VAL A 158 3.69 3.65 10.17
CA VAL A 158 3.23 4.30 11.39
C VAL A 158 2.11 3.45 11.99
N VAL A 159 2.42 2.66 13.03
CA VAL A 159 1.47 1.66 13.58
C VAL A 159 0.19 2.30 14.13
N SER A 160 0.27 3.52 14.65
CA SER A 160 -0.92 4.27 15.10
C SER A 160 -1.86 4.63 13.94
N ASN A 161 -1.33 4.88 12.74
CA ASN A 161 -2.11 5.11 11.51
C ASN A 161 -2.72 3.79 11.00
N ALA A 162 -1.96 2.69 11.03
CA ALA A 162 -2.49 1.37 10.73
C ALA A 162 -3.69 1.05 11.63
N LYS A 163 -3.59 1.29 12.94
CA LYS A 163 -4.69 1.06 13.90
C LYS A 163 -5.96 1.84 13.55
N LYS A 164 -5.83 3.13 13.19
CA LYS A 164 -6.96 3.98 12.79
C LYS A 164 -7.66 3.43 11.55
N LEU A 165 -6.89 3.04 10.54
CA LEU A 165 -7.41 2.42 9.32
C LEU A 165 -8.09 1.07 9.64
N ILE A 166 -7.51 0.24 10.50
CA ILE A 166 -8.11 -1.03 10.91
C ILE A 166 -9.45 -0.81 11.62
N GLU A 167 -9.54 0.15 12.53
CA GLU A 167 -10.79 0.52 13.18
C GLU A 167 -11.86 0.95 12.16
N LEU A 168 -11.47 1.78 11.20
CA LEU A 168 -12.35 2.26 10.14
C LEU A 168 -12.87 1.12 9.25
N TYR A 169 -11.96 0.27 8.75
CA TYR A 169 -12.31 -0.88 7.91
C TYR A 169 -13.12 -1.94 8.65
N ASN A 170 -12.79 -2.23 9.91
CA ASN A 170 -13.56 -3.17 10.72
C ASN A 170 -14.96 -2.63 11.02
N THR A 171 -15.10 -1.32 11.30
CA THR A 171 -16.41 -0.67 11.45
C THR A 171 -17.26 -0.88 10.20
N PHE A 172 -16.67 -0.73 9.02
CA PHE A 172 -17.34 -0.93 7.74
C PHE A 172 -17.71 -2.40 7.46
N LYS A 173 -16.83 -3.35 7.80
CA LYS A 173 -16.99 -4.78 7.52
C LYS A 173 -17.89 -5.51 8.52
N ASN A 174 -17.84 -5.16 9.80
CA ASN A 174 -18.58 -5.87 10.85
C ASN A 174 -20.10 -5.82 10.63
N GLU A 175 -20.61 -4.74 10.05
CA GLU A 175 -22.04 -4.54 9.77
C GLU A 175 -22.46 -5.21 8.43
N GLN A 176 -21.49 -5.52 7.55
CA GLN A 176 -21.73 -6.33 6.35
C GLN A 176 -21.96 -7.80 6.69
N ASN A 177 -21.35 -8.35 7.74
CA ASN A 177 -21.53 -9.76 8.10
C ASN A 177 -22.99 -10.13 8.44
N VAL A 178 -23.85 -9.13 8.71
CA VAL A 178 -25.27 -9.30 9.02
C VAL A 178 -26.17 -9.05 7.81
N SER A 179 -25.79 -8.14 6.92
CA SER A 179 -26.69 -7.61 5.87
C SER A 179 -26.04 -7.40 4.49
N ASN A 180 -24.79 -7.81 4.33
CA ASN A 180 -23.89 -7.55 3.20
C ASN A 180 -23.70 -6.05 2.88
N LYS A 181 -24.13 -5.14 3.76
CA LYS A 181 -24.06 -3.68 3.56
C LYS A 181 -23.78 -2.93 4.86
N CYS A 182 -23.16 -1.76 4.74
CA CYS A 182 -22.98 -0.83 5.85
C CYS A 182 -24.11 0.22 5.82
N TYR A 183 -25.22 -0.05 6.53
CA TYR A 183 -26.40 0.85 6.60
C TYR A 183 -26.16 2.07 7.51
N CYS A 184 -27.17 2.91 7.73
CA CYS A 184 -27.02 4.25 8.31
C CYS A 184 -26.28 4.35 9.65
N VAL A 185 -26.41 3.37 10.56
CA VAL A 185 -25.66 3.36 11.83
C VAL A 185 -24.18 3.14 11.58
N CYS A 186 -23.84 2.14 10.75
CA CYS A 186 -22.49 1.88 10.29
C CYS A 186 -21.91 3.06 9.51
N ALA A 187 -22.67 3.61 8.57
CA ALA A 187 -22.25 4.71 7.71
C ALA A 187 -21.92 5.97 8.53
N LYS A 188 -22.75 6.29 9.53
CA LYS A 188 -22.47 7.40 10.46
C LYS A 188 -21.13 7.19 11.18
N LYS A 189 -20.90 6.00 11.76
CA LYS A 189 -19.63 5.70 12.45
C LYS A 189 -18.43 5.82 11.52
N CYS A 190 -18.55 5.30 10.29
CA CYS A 190 -17.49 5.40 9.28
C CYS A 190 -17.23 6.86 8.91
N TYR A 191 -18.27 7.68 8.75
CA TYR A 191 -18.16 9.11 8.49
C TYR A 191 -17.45 9.84 9.64
N ASP A 192 -17.87 9.61 10.88
CA ASP A 192 -17.29 10.27 12.06
C ASP A 192 -15.79 9.92 12.21
N LEU A 193 -15.44 8.64 12.04
CA LEU A 193 -14.04 8.17 12.08
C LEU A 193 -13.22 8.74 10.92
N HIS A 194 -13.72 8.64 9.70
CA HIS A 194 -13.02 9.15 8.51
C HIS A 194 -12.77 10.65 8.62
N ASN A 195 -13.79 11.45 8.98
CA ASN A 195 -13.65 12.90 9.09
C ASN A 195 -12.65 13.30 10.17
N LYS A 196 -12.59 12.55 11.27
CA LYS A 196 -11.58 12.72 12.33
C LYS A 196 -10.17 12.44 11.80
N TYR A 197 -9.98 11.33 11.11
CA TYR A 197 -8.68 10.89 10.58
C TYR A 197 -8.20 11.71 9.39
N ALA A 198 -9.13 12.23 8.57
CA ALA A 198 -8.87 13.11 7.45
C ALA A 198 -8.14 14.41 7.85
N GLN A 199 -8.35 14.90 9.08
CA GLN A 199 -7.69 16.12 9.55
C GLN A 199 -6.16 16.01 9.54
N GLU A 200 -5.63 14.80 9.74
CA GLU A 200 -4.18 14.55 9.76
C GLU A 200 -3.56 14.67 8.36
N CYS A 201 -4.37 14.56 7.31
CA CYS A 201 -3.95 14.66 5.91
C CYS A 201 -3.84 16.09 5.39
N TYR A 202 -4.18 17.08 6.21
CA TYR A 202 -4.04 18.50 5.89
C TYR A 202 -2.79 19.14 6.51
N ASN A 203 -1.95 18.34 7.19
CA ASN A 203 -0.69 18.78 7.77
C ASN A 203 0.47 18.61 6.78
N ASP A 204 1.50 19.46 6.89
CA ASP A 204 2.68 19.43 6.00
C ASP A 204 3.50 18.13 6.10
N ASN A 205 3.54 17.51 7.29
CA ASN A 205 4.27 16.26 7.55
C ASN A 205 3.34 15.04 7.60
N LYS A 206 2.31 15.01 6.75
CA LYS A 206 1.35 13.90 6.71
C LYS A 206 1.99 12.61 6.20
N ASP A 207 1.44 11.50 6.66
CA ASP A 207 1.71 10.18 6.12
C ASP A 207 0.89 10.00 4.82
N GLU A 208 1.56 10.16 3.67
CA GLU A 208 0.91 10.08 2.35
C GLU A 208 0.27 8.71 2.10
N ASP A 209 0.86 7.62 2.61
CA ASP A 209 0.31 6.27 2.43
C ASP A 209 -0.97 6.09 3.23
N PHE A 210 -1.00 6.65 4.44
CA PHE A 210 -2.21 6.68 5.27
C PHE A 210 -3.32 7.49 4.60
N CYS A 211 -3.00 8.66 4.06
CA CYS A 211 -3.95 9.53 3.38
C CYS A 211 -4.46 8.91 2.06
N ASN A 212 -3.59 8.26 1.30
CA ASN A 212 -3.98 7.49 0.13
C ASN A 212 -4.97 6.39 0.48
N GLU A 213 -4.76 5.68 1.60
CA GLU A 213 -5.66 4.62 2.03
C GLU A 213 -7.00 5.15 2.58
N LEU A 214 -7.00 6.33 3.23
CA LEU A 214 -8.25 7.02 3.60
C LEU A 214 -9.05 7.46 2.35
N GLU A 215 -8.39 7.84 1.27
CA GLU A 215 -9.05 8.15 0.00
C GLU A 215 -9.62 6.87 -0.65
N ASN A 216 -8.88 5.75 -0.59
CA ASN A 216 -9.39 4.44 -1.03
C ASN A 216 -10.65 4.04 -0.26
N PHE A 217 -10.64 4.23 1.07
CA PHE A 217 -11.79 3.96 1.92
C PHE A 217 -13.00 4.85 1.54
N LYS A 218 -12.77 6.13 1.20
CA LYS A 218 -13.82 7.00 0.69
C LYS A 218 -14.52 6.40 -0.53
N TYR A 219 -13.79 5.92 -1.53
CA TYR A 219 -14.42 5.28 -2.71
C TYR A 219 -15.21 4.02 -2.34
N LEU A 220 -14.77 3.27 -1.32
CA LEU A 220 -15.50 2.12 -0.81
C LEU A 220 -16.83 2.54 -0.14
N TYR A 221 -16.78 3.55 0.73
CA TYR A 221 -17.94 4.11 1.40
C TYR A 221 -18.96 4.71 0.41
N ASP A 222 -18.49 5.56 -0.49
CA ASP A 222 -19.34 6.27 -1.46
C ASP A 222 -20.12 5.27 -2.33
N ARG A 223 -19.46 4.19 -2.78
CA ARG A 223 -20.12 3.09 -3.50
C ARG A 223 -21.17 2.38 -2.65
N ASN A 224 -20.89 2.10 -1.38
CA ASN A 224 -21.88 1.50 -0.48
C ASN A 224 -23.11 2.42 -0.30
N MET A 225 -22.91 3.73 -0.21
CA MET A 225 -24.00 4.70 -0.06
C MET A 225 -24.91 4.81 -1.30
N LEU A 226 -24.43 4.48 -2.49
CA LEU A 226 -25.30 4.34 -3.68
C LEU A 226 -26.39 3.29 -3.48
N TYR A 227 -26.07 2.20 -2.77
CA TYR A 227 -27.02 1.10 -2.52
C TYR A 227 -27.89 1.30 -1.29
N VAL A 228 -27.36 1.95 -0.25
CA VAL A 228 -28.08 2.22 1.01
C VAL A 228 -29.07 3.37 0.83
N GLY A 229 -28.79 4.32 -0.06
CA GLY A 229 -29.66 5.47 -0.30
C GLY A 229 -29.41 6.59 0.71
N THR A 230 -30.48 7.18 1.24
CA THR A 230 -30.38 8.36 2.12
C THR A 230 -30.35 7.94 3.59
N CYS A 231 -29.33 8.42 4.31
CA CYS A 231 -29.24 8.34 5.75
C CYS A 231 -29.29 9.75 6.34
N HIS A 232 -30.17 10.00 7.31
CA HIS A 232 -30.32 11.35 7.88
C HIS A 232 -29.04 11.86 8.56
N ASN A 233 -28.27 10.95 9.15
CA ASN A 233 -27.08 11.27 9.96
C ASN A 233 -25.76 10.86 9.30
N ALA A 234 -25.76 10.50 8.02
CA ALA A 234 -24.55 10.10 7.31
C ALA A 234 -24.60 10.62 5.86
N PRO A 235 -23.59 11.37 5.40
CA PRO A 235 -23.59 11.90 4.05
C PRO A 235 -23.42 10.78 3.01
N LYS A 236 -23.86 11.03 1.77
CA LYS A 236 -23.67 10.10 0.65
C LYS A 236 -22.21 9.96 0.20
N THR A 237 -21.37 10.92 0.57
CA THR A 237 -19.96 10.96 0.20
C THR A 237 -19.10 11.44 1.36
N LEU A 238 -17.90 10.88 1.52
CA LEU A 238 -16.91 11.36 2.51
C LEU A 238 -16.11 12.55 1.97
N VAL A 239 -15.45 13.29 2.85
CA VAL A 239 -14.52 14.36 2.44
C VAL A 239 -13.31 13.74 1.72
N SER A 240 -12.82 14.38 0.66
CA SER A 240 -11.58 13.94 0.02
C SER A 240 -10.38 14.43 0.84
N VAL A 241 -9.40 13.54 1.05
CA VAL A 241 -8.15 13.85 1.75
C VAL A 241 -7.02 14.16 0.79
N LYS A 242 -7.23 13.90 -0.51
CA LYS A 242 -6.35 14.40 -1.54
C LYS A 242 -6.74 15.86 -1.83
N PRO A 243 -5.81 16.83 -1.72
CA PRO A 243 -6.04 18.10 -2.39
C PRO A 243 -6.29 17.75 -3.86
N ASN A 244 -7.34 18.30 -4.48
CA ASN A 244 -7.72 18.03 -5.88
C ASN A 244 -6.47 17.84 -6.78
N GLY A 245 -6.07 16.59 -6.99
CA GLY A 245 -4.66 16.31 -7.26
C GLY A 245 -4.51 15.11 -8.19
N LEU A 246 -4.94 15.32 -9.43
CA LEU A 246 -4.36 14.83 -10.69
C LEU A 246 -5.33 15.05 -11.88
N HIS A 247 -5.94 16.22 -11.93
CA HIS A 247 -5.95 16.98 -13.17
C HIS A 247 -5.33 18.31 -12.80
N SER A 248 -4.00 18.41 -12.80
CA SER A 248 -3.42 19.75 -12.93
C SER A 248 -4.00 20.27 -14.25
N PRO A 249 -4.87 21.30 -14.24
CA PRO A 249 -5.48 21.79 -15.48
C PRO A 249 -4.41 22.40 -16.41
N ILE A 250 -3.15 22.42 -15.97
CA ILE A 250 -1.99 22.93 -16.69
C ILE A 250 -1.25 21.80 -17.42
N ILE A 251 -1.04 20.63 -16.80
CA ILE A 251 -0.20 19.57 -17.38
C ILE A 251 -0.83 19.01 -18.67
N PHE A 252 -2.13 18.75 -18.66
CA PHE A 252 -2.82 18.23 -19.84
C PHE A 252 -2.75 19.20 -21.05
N PRO A 253 -3.08 20.50 -20.92
CA PRO A 253 -2.89 21.43 -22.04
C PRO A 253 -1.43 21.68 -22.40
N LEU A 254 -0.47 21.60 -21.46
CA LEU A 254 0.96 21.73 -21.80
C LEU A 254 1.42 20.58 -22.70
N MET A 255 1.02 19.35 -22.38
CA MET A 255 1.36 18.17 -23.18
C MET A 255 0.70 18.21 -24.56
N LEU A 256 -0.58 18.60 -24.62
CA LEU A 256 -1.25 18.82 -25.90
C LEU A 256 -0.58 19.92 -26.72
N ALA A 257 -0.18 21.02 -26.10
CA ALA A 257 0.53 22.10 -26.79
C ALA A 257 1.87 21.62 -27.36
N LEU A 258 2.66 20.85 -26.60
CA LEU A 258 3.94 20.30 -27.06
C LEU A 258 3.78 19.35 -28.25
N VAL A 259 2.76 18.48 -28.22
CA VAL A 259 2.43 17.59 -29.34
C VAL A 259 2.03 18.40 -30.58
N MET A 260 1.17 19.41 -30.41
CA MET A 260 0.72 20.26 -31.50
C MET A 260 1.87 21.06 -32.13
N HIS A 261 2.76 21.66 -31.33
CA HIS A 261 3.94 22.37 -31.84
C HIS A 261 4.88 21.44 -32.62
N SER A 262 5.06 20.21 -32.13
CA SER A 262 5.88 19.20 -32.80
C SER A 262 5.28 18.80 -34.16
N LEU A 263 3.97 18.59 -34.23
CA LEU A 263 3.26 18.29 -35.49
C LEU A 263 3.37 19.45 -36.50
N LEU A 264 3.19 20.69 -36.05
CA LEU A 264 3.29 21.89 -36.90
C LEU A 264 4.70 22.09 -37.46
N PHE A 265 5.73 21.91 -36.63
CA PHE A 265 7.12 22.01 -37.05
C PHE A 265 7.45 20.99 -38.16
N ILE A 266 6.88 19.79 -38.08
CA ILE A 266 7.06 18.74 -39.07
C ILE A 266 6.34 19.08 -40.37
N LEU A 267 5.07 19.49 -40.31
CA LEU A 267 4.31 19.88 -41.50
C LEU A 267 5.02 21.00 -42.27
N TYR A 268 5.53 21.99 -41.54
CA TYR A 268 6.33 23.07 -42.12
C TYR A 268 7.58 22.54 -42.84
N LYS A 269 8.33 21.64 -42.20
CA LYS A 269 9.57 21.10 -42.75
C LYS A 269 9.32 20.15 -43.94
N VAL A 270 8.26 19.36 -43.92
CA VAL A 270 7.85 18.47 -45.02
C VAL A 270 7.39 19.29 -46.24
N ASN A 271 6.59 20.34 -46.03
CA ASN A 271 6.18 21.23 -47.11
C ASN A 271 7.37 21.96 -47.74
N ASN A 272 8.32 22.45 -46.93
CA ASN A 272 9.52 23.12 -47.44
C ASN A 272 10.43 22.14 -48.22
N ALA A 273 10.57 20.89 -47.76
CA ALA A 273 11.30 19.85 -48.50
C ALA A 273 10.62 19.48 -49.83
N TYR A 274 9.28 19.44 -49.86
CA TYR A 274 8.51 19.22 -51.08
C TYR A 274 8.70 20.39 -52.06
N TYR A 275 8.59 21.63 -51.59
CA TYR A 275 8.76 22.83 -52.42
C TYR A 275 10.14 22.88 -53.08
N ASN A 276 11.22 22.61 -52.33
CA ASN A 276 12.59 22.60 -52.84
C ASN A 276 12.94 21.41 -53.76
N THR A 277 12.03 20.43 -53.92
CA THR A 277 12.25 19.24 -54.77
C THR A 277 11.45 19.30 -56.07
N TYR A 278 10.38 20.10 -56.14
CA TYR A 278 9.42 20.08 -57.24
C TYR A 278 9.14 21.46 -57.88
N ILE A 279 9.78 22.53 -57.39
CA ILE A 279 9.87 23.86 -58.00
C ILE A 279 11.35 24.22 -58.09
#